data_AF-A0A7S2F821-F1
#
_entry.id   AF-A0A7S2F821-F1
#
_cell.length_a   1.000
_cell.length_b   1.000
_cell.length_c   1.000
_cell.angle_alpha   90.00
_cell.angle_beta   90.00
_cell.angle_gamma   90.00
#
_symmetry.space_group_name_H-M   'P 1'
#
loop_
_entity.id
_entity.type
_entity.pdbx_description
1 polymer ?
#
loop_
_entity_poly.entity_id
_entity_poly.type
_entity_poly.pdbx_seq_one_letter_code
_entity_poly.pdbx_strand_id
1 'polypeptide(L)'
;DYLSLTYLVRQHLYGAASIECDHWHDGAGIINHHVGITWEMENSLRKIDNTTAAHYWDYTIEYSENVEWYDSDIFKDDWFGNNSPDNVDHIVDTGRWRYTEVMSNARDFSITTNPYGLLRSPWNSNKIPYLMRHNTTAGAFHLPYHNFPTCEEFAKYLTSGYTDFSKISSALNGELHGPVHIMIGGLWGMHAHANIWDELYKFGYTTTSNILLFSKFLWRQGFIRLPDSCSSDTPTIDCMPHCPSLLTEDADYSAARILDKSGVQKIFPHWKKMELIMV
;
A
#
# COMPACT_ATOMS: atom_id res chain seq x y z
N ASP A 1 -4.31 9.47 27.20
CA ASP A 1 -5.08 8.24 27.40
C ASP A 1 -4.47 7.08 26.63
N TYR A 2 -4.94 5.85 26.84
CA TYR A 2 -4.53 4.68 26.04
C TYR A 2 -5.27 4.70 24.70
N LEU A 3 -4.56 4.46 23.59
CA LEU A 3 -5.12 4.28 22.25
C LEU A 3 -4.92 2.83 21.80
N SER A 4 -5.97 2.21 21.29
CA SER A 4 -5.90 0.86 20.73
C SER A 4 -5.27 0.86 19.34
N LEU A 5 -4.78 -0.30 18.90
CA LEU A 5 -4.30 -0.51 17.53
C LEU A 5 -5.35 -0.05 16.51
N THR A 6 -6.62 -0.43 16.70
CA THR A 6 -7.72 -0.04 15.82
C THR A 6 -7.91 1.48 15.74
N TYR A 7 -7.77 2.19 16.86
CA TYR A 7 -7.86 3.66 16.86
C TYR A 7 -6.76 4.26 15.99
N LEU A 8 -5.51 3.80 16.14
CA LEU A 8 -4.36 4.28 15.38
C LEU A 8 -4.50 3.95 13.89
N VAL A 9 -4.98 2.74 13.54
CA VAL A 9 -5.29 2.37 12.16
C VAL A 9 -6.35 3.28 11.55
N ARG A 10 -7.43 3.59 12.28
CA ARG A 10 -8.46 4.54 11.81
C ARG A 10 -7.88 5.93 11.57
N GLN A 11 -7.07 6.42 12.50
CA GLN A 11 -6.43 7.72 12.39
C GLN A 11 -5.52 7.80 11.14
N HIS A 12 -4.75 6.74 10.89
CA HIS A 12 -3.97 6.61 9.66
C HIS A 12 -4.85 6.61 8.41
N LEU A 13 -5.97 5.87 8.41
CA LEU A 13 -6.91 5.85 7.29
C LEU A 13 -7.56 7.23 7.04
N TYR A 14 -7.92 7.98 8.07
CA TYR A 14 -8.43 9.34 7.91
C TYR A 14 -7.39 10.28 7.30
N GLY A 15 -6.12 10.08 7.64
CA GLY A 15 -5.02 10.83 7.06
C GLY A 15 -4.71 10.46 5.61
N ALA A 16 -4.82 9.18 5.27
CA ALA A 16 -4.26 8.63 4.05
C ALA A 16 -5.27 8.23 2.98
N ALA A 17 -6.51 7.94 3.36
CA ALA A 17 -7.51 7.30 2.52
C ALA A 17 -8.79 8.12 2.36
N SER A 18 -8.68 9.44 2.54
CA SER A 18 -9.70 10.41 2.10
C SER A 18 -9.73 10.50 0.57
N ILE A 19 -10.92 10.80 0.02
CA ILE A 19 -11.11 11.00 -1.42
C ILE A 19 -10.52 12.35 -1.88
N GLU A 20 -10.50 13.35 -1.00
CA GLU A 20 -10.00 14.69 -1.29
C GLU A 20 -8.48 14.69 -1.48
N CYS A 21 -7.73 14.07 -0.56
CA CYS A 21 -6.26 14.07 -0.59
C CYS A 21 -5.65 13.04 0.38
N ASP A 22 -4.34 12.79 0.22
CA ASP A 22 -3.54 12.10 1.24
C ASP A 22 -2.79 13.16 2.04
N HIS A 23 -3.20 13.35 3.29
CA HIS A 23 -2.53 14.29 4.18
C HIS A 23 -1.27 13.69 4.82
N TRP A 24 -1.13 12.36 4.79
CA TRP A 24 -0.15 11.63 5.58
C TRP A 24 1.01 11.08 4.75
N HIS A 25 0.88 10.93 3.44
CA HIS A 25 1.95 10.42 2.57
C HIS A 25 2.33 11.43 1.51
N ASP A 26 1.34 12.08 0.88
CA ASP A 26 1.60 12.96 -0.26
C ASP A 26 2.14 14.32 0.25
N GLY A 27 3.36 14.68 -0.15
CA GLY A 27 3.99 15.96 0.18
C GLY A 27 4.75 15.98 1.51
N ALA A 28 4.60 17.05 2.29
CA ALA A 28 5.38 17.30 3.51
C ALA A 28 4.82 16.63 4.78
N GLY A 29 3.67 15.93 4.66
CA GLY A 29 2.99 15.29 5.79
C GLY A 29 3.66 14.00 6.28
N ILE A 30 4.38 13.29 5.39
CA ILE A 30 4.92 11.94 5.64
C ILE A 30 5.67 11.80 6.95
N ILE A 31 6.72 12.60 7.15
CA ILE A 31 7.60 12.47 8.31
C ILE A 31 6.84 12.79 9.60
N ASN A 32 6.17 13.94 9.63
CA ASN A 32 5.55 14.45 10.85
C ASN A 32 4.40 13.54 11.32
N HIS A 33 3.56 13.06 10.41
CA HIS A 33 2.45 12.20 10.76
C HIS A 33 2.90 10.80 11.21
N HIS A 34 3.90 10.21 10.54
CA HIS A 34 4.41 8.88 10.90
C HIS A 34 5.20 8.89 12.22
N VAL A 35 5.99 9.95 12.48
CA VAL A 35 6.63 10.15 13.79
C VAL A 35 5.56 10.37 14.87
N GLY A 36 4.55 11.20 14.60
CA GLY A 36 3.46 11.49 15.54
C GLY A 36 2.67 10.25 15.95
N ILE A 37 2.19 9.45 14.99
CA ILE A 37 1.42 8.23 15.29
C ILE A 37 2.28 7.17 15.99
N THR A 38 3.58 7.07 15.67
CA THR A 38 4.51 6.18 16.37
C THR A 38 4.68 6.60 17.83
N TRP A 39 4.77 7.91 18.10
CA TRP A 39 4.83 8.42 19.46
C TRP A 39 3.53 8.19 20.23
N GLU A 40 2.37 8.34 19.58
CA GLU A 40 1.07 8.00 20.17
C GLU A 40 0.93 6.50 20.50
N MET A 41 1.44 5.63 19.63
CA MET A 41 1.54 4.19 19.88
C MET A 41 2.43 3.90 21.09
N GLU A 42 3.64 4.45 21.13
CA GLU A 42 4.56 4.26 22.26
C GLU A 42 3.95 4.74 23.57
N ASN A 43 3.36 5.94 23.58
CA ASN A 43 2.70 6.47 24.77
C ASN A 43 1.56 5.57 25.24
N SER A 44 0.83 4.93 24.32
CA SER A 44 -0.23 3.97 24.64
C SER A 44 0.34 2.68 25.24
N LEU A 45 1.43 2.14 24.68
CA LEU A 45 2.12 0.97 25.25
C LEU A 45 2.65 1.27 26.66
N ARG A 46 3.19 2.47 26.88
CA ARG A 46 3.68 2.91 28.20
C ARG A 46 2.59 3.08 29.26
N LYS A 47 1.31 3.12 28.87
CA LYS A 47 0.18 3.03 29.82
C LYS A 47 -0.06 1.60 30.31
N ILE A 48 0.40 0.59 29.57
CA ILE A 48 0.34 -0.82 29.96
C ILE A 48 1.64 -1.20 30.71
N ASP A 49 2.78 -0.91 30.11
CA ASP A 49 4.11 -1.18 30.66
C ASP A 49 5.05 0.01 30.39
N ASN A 50 5.43 0.71 31.46
CA ASN A 50 6.22 1.93 31.36
C ASN A 50 7.68 1.71 30.93
N THR A 51 8.13 0.46 30.84
CA THR A 51 9.46 0.06 30.36
C THR A 51 9.51 -0.16 28.85
N THR A 52 8.34 -0.17 28.18
CA THR A 52 8.25 -0.37 26.73
C THR A 52 8.62 0.90 25.96
N ALA A 53 9.21 0.71 24.78
CA ALA A 53 9.45 1.74 23.76
C ALA A 53 9.04 1.22 22.37
N ALA A 54 8.83 2.13 21.40
CA ALA A 54 8.70 1.74 20.01
C ALA A 54 10.05 1.19 19.50
N HIS A 55 10.04 -0.07 19.05
CA HIS A 55 11.19 -0.68 18.40
C HIS A 55 11.22 -0.30 16.91
N TYR A 56 12.40 -0.29 16.32
CA TYR A 56 12.58 -0.10 14.88
C TYR A 56 13.24 -1.33 14.27
N TRP A 57 13.01 -1.50 12.97
CA TRP A 57 13.73 -2.46 12.14
C TRP A 57 14.55 -1.67 11.14
N ASP A 58 15.86 -1.92 11.15
CA ASP A 58 16.80 -1.32 10.21
C ASP A 58 17.13 -2.30 9.11
N TYR A 59 16.30 -2.28 8.06
CA TYR A 59 16.49 -3.10 6.87
C TYR A 59 17.76 -2.72 6.08
N THR A 60 18.36 -1.55 6.35
CA THR A 60 19.59 -1.14 5.67
C THR A 60 20.81 -1.91 6.19
N ILE A 61 20.79 -2.29 7.47
CA ILE A 61 21.80 -3.16 8.08
C ILE A 61 21.73 -4.56 7.49
N GLU A 62 20.53 -5.15 7.43
CA GLU A 62 20.35 -6.50 6.88
C GLU A 62 20.85 -6.58 5.44
N TYR A 63 20.52 -5.58 4.62
CA TYR A 63 21.07 -5.49 3.27
C TYR A 63 22.60 -5.44 3.27
N SER A 64 23.21 -4.66 4.17
CA SER A 64 24.68 -4.56 4.28
C SER A 64 25.36 -5.87 4.73
N GLU A 65 24.61 -6.74 5.41
CA GLU A 65 25.06 -8.06 5.86
C GLU A 65 24.75 -9.18 4.84
N ASN A 66 24.21 -8.83 3.66
CA ASN A 66 23.71 -9.77 2.64
C ASN A 66 22.60 -10.69 3.16
N VAL A 67 21.77 -10.18 4.07
CA VAL A 67 20.52 -10.83 4.47
C VAL A 67 19.43 -10.35 3.53
N GLU A 68 18.81 -11.30 2.84
CA GLU A 68 17.62 -11.04 2.05
C GLU A 68 16.48 -10.61 2.98
N TRP A 69 15.76 -9.55 2.63
CA TRP A 69 14.76 -8.99 3.54
C TRP A 69 13.67 -10.01 3.93
N TYR A 70 13.33 -10.93 3.02
CA TYR A 70 12.33 -11.96 3.26
C TYR A 70 12.82 -13.05 4.22
N ASP A 71 14.13 -13.16 4.41
CA ASP A 71 14.77 -14.06 5.37
C ASP A 71 15.06 -13.38 6.72
N SER A 72 14.66 -12.11 6.89
CA SER A 72 14.86 -11.35 8.12
C SER A 72 14.28 -12.07 9.35
N ASP A 73 15.01 -12.01 10.46
CA ASP A 73 14.61 -12.55 11.75
C ASP A 73 13.27 -12.00 12.26
N ILE A 74 12.87 -10.80 11.81
CA ILE A 74 11.58 -10.21 12.19
C ILE A 74 10.40 -11.05 11.68
N PHE A 75 10.58 -11.86 10.64
CA PHE A 75 9.52 -12.69 10.04
C PHE A 75 9.45 -14.11 10.62
N LYS A 76 10.21 -14.38 11.68
CA LYS A 76 10.07 -15.61 12.47
C LYS A 76 8.81 -15.57 13.34
N ASP A 77 8.32 -16.76 13.70
CA ASP A 77 7.09 -16.97 14.48
C ASP A 77 7.12 -16.32 15.87
N ASP A 78 8.30 -16.20 16.48
CA ASP A 78 8.52 -15.56 17.77
C ASP A 78 8.55 -14.02 17.69
N TRP A 79 8.65 -13.46 16.47
CA TRP A 79 8.54 -12.04 16.15
C TRP A 79 7.22 -11.70 15.46
N PHE A 80 7.23 -11.31 14.18
CA PHE A 80 6.07 -10.81 13.43
C PHE A 80 5.43 -11.86 12.51
N GLY A 81 5.95 -13.09 12.48
CA GLY A 81 5.47 -14.18 11.64
C GLY A 81 5.81 -14.00 10.16
N ASN A 82 5.56 -15.06 9.37
CA ASN A 82 5.97 -15.19 7.98
C ASN A 82 5.63 -13.93 7.13
N ASN A 83 6.56 -13.50 6.28
CA ASN A 83 6.38 -12.37 5.38
C ASN A 83 5.49 -12.68 4.17
N SER A 84 5.32 -13.95 3.83
CA SER A 84 4.49 -14.40 2.71
C SER A 84 3.90 -15.78 3.00
N PRO A 85 2.85 -15.86 3.83
CA PRO A 85 2.14 -17.11 4.10
C PRO A 85 1.60 -17.77 2.82
N ASP A 86 1.75 -19.10 2.74
CA ASP A 86 1.38 -19.93 1.57
C ASP A 86 -0.07 -20.45 1.63
N ASN A 87 -0.89 -19.96 2.58
CA ASN A 87 -2.32 -20.22 2.55
C ASN A 87 -3.01 -19.36 1.48
N VAL A 88 -4.15 -19.83 1.00
CA VAL A 88 -4.91 -19.22 -0.12
C VAL A 88 -5.30 -17.76 0.12
N ASP A 89 -5.44 -17.36 1.38
CA ASP A 89 -5.86 -16.02 1.78
C ASP A 89 -4.66 -15.14 2.18
N HIS A 90 -3.44 -15.66 2.13
CA HIS A 90 -2.20 -15.00 2.55
C HIS A 90 -2.23 -14.47 4.00
N ILE A 91 -3.02 -15.10 4.86
CA ILE A 91 -3.18 -14.75 6.28
C ILE A 91 -1.92 -15.12 7.03
N VAL A 92 -1.43 -14.25 7.92
CA VAL A 92 -0.43 -14.67 8.90
C VAL A 92 -1.08 -15.69 9.83
N ASP A 93 -0.74 -16.97 9.71
CA ASP A 93 -1.42 -18.12 10.35
C ASP A 93 -0.56 -18.84 11.41
N THR A 94 0.71 -18.41 11.57
CA THR A 94 1.66 -18.92 12.57
C THR A 94 2.22 -17.80 13.47
N GLY A 95 2.92 -18.19 14.54
CA GLY A 95 3.56 -17.25 15.46
C GLY A 95 2.62 -16.42 16.36
N ARG A 96 3.19 -15.40 17.01
CA ARG A 96 2.49 -14.52 17.96
C ARG A 96 1.35 -13.71 17.34
N TRP A 97 1.49 -13.34 16.07
CA TRP A 97 0.55 -12.49 15.34
C TRP A 97 -0.42 -13.25 14.45
N ARG A 98 -0.47 -14.59 14.59
CA ARG A 98 -1.40 -15.41 13.82
C ARG A 98 -2.84 -14.93 13.99
N TYR A 99 -3.59 -14.85 12.88
CA TYR A 99 -4.98 -14.42 12.86
C TYR A 99 -5.21 -13.07 13.56
N THR A 100 -4.24 -12.15 13.50
CA THR A 100 -4.43 -10.78 13.97
C THR A 100 -5.61 -10.16 13.21
N GLU A 101 -6.67 -9.82 13.93
CA GLU A 101 -7.91 -9.34 13.33
C GLU A 101 -7.77 -7.92 12.79
N VAL A 102 -8.36 -7.69 11.62
CA VAL A 102 -8.71 -6.36 11.13
C VAL A 102 -10.16 -6.10 11.53
N MET A 103 -10.42 -4.95 12.16
CA MET A 103 -11.76 -4.63 12.66
C MET A 103 -12.79 -4.77 11.54
N SER A 104 -13.74 -5.66 11.77
CA SER A 104 -14.91 -5.89 10.94
C SER A 104 -16.08 -5.03 11.42
N ASN A 105 -17.09 -4.83 10.57
CA ASN A 105 -18.24 -3.96 10.87
C ASN A 105 -17.80 -2.54 11.30
N ALA A 106 -16.74 -2.03 10.70
CA ALA A 106 -16.07 -0.80 11.11
C ALA A 106 -16.82 0.48 10.71
N ARG A 107 -17.97 0.39 10.02
CA ARG A 107 -18.69 1.57 9.48
C ARG A 107 -19.23 2.50 10.57
N ASP A 108 -19.63 1.95 11.72
CA ASP A 108 -20.05 2.78 12.87
C ASP A 108 -18.85 3.39 13.62
N PHE A 109 -17.66 2.85 13.39
CA PHE A 109 -16.41 3.29 14.02
C PHE A 109 -15.61 4.26 13.15
N SER A 110 -15.68 4.11 11.83
CA SER A 110 -14.88 4.81 10.83
C SER A 110 -15.69 5.10 9.58
N ILE A 111 -15.63 6.35 9.11
CA ILE A 111 -16.16 6.72 7.79
C ILE A 111 -15.33 6.16 6.62
N THR A 112 -14.14 5.64 6.91
CA THR A 112 -13.22 5.05 5.94
C THR A 112 -13.12 3.55 6.20
N THR A 113 -13.69 2.76 5.29
CA THR A 113 -13.62 1.30 5.26
C THR A 113 -13.47 0.83 3.82
N ASN A 114 -13.14 -0.43 3.62
CA ASN A 114 -13.32 -1.05 2.31
C ASN A 114 -14.81 -1.42 2.05
N PRO A 115 -15.17 -1.90 0.85
CA PRO A 115 -16.56 -2.25 0.51
C PRO A 115 -17.17 -3.32 1.42
N TYR A 116 -16.35 -4.18 2.05
CA TYR A 116 -16.83 -5.20 3.00
C TYR A 116 -17.02 -4.67 4.42
N GLY A 117 -16.75 -3.39 4.68
CA GLY A 117 -16.86 -2.77 6.00
C GLY A 117 -15.71 -3.13 6.94
N LEU A 118 -14.57 -3.57 6.40
CA LEU A 118 -13.33 -3.74 7.17
C LEU A 118 -12.61 -2.40 7.29
N LEU A 119 -11.91 -2.20 8.41
CA LEU A 119 -11.07 -1.02 8.64
C LEU A 119 -9.80 -1.09 7.77
N ARG A 120 -9.96 -0.83 6.47
CA ARG A 120 -8.96 -0.86 5.40
C ARG A 120 -9.17 0.34 4.47
N SER A 121 -8.21 0.60 3.59
CA SER A 121 -8.38 1.58 2.53
C SER A 121 -9.53 1.18 1.60
N PRO A 122 -10.28 2.15 1.03
CA PRO A 122 -11.42 1.86 0.16
C PRO A 122 -11.04 0.97 -1.04
N TRP A 123 -9.88 1.19 -1.65
CA TRP A 123 -9.41 0.44 -2.82
C TRP A 123 -8.86 -0.96 -2.48
N ASN A 124 -8.72 -1.31 -1.21
CA ASN A 124 -8.39 -2.68 -0.80
C ASN A 124 -9.68 -3.50 -0.66
N SER A 125 -10.16 -4.07 -1.77
CA SER A 125 -11.38 -4.88 -1.84
C SER A 125 -11.23 -6.29 -1.25
N ASN A 126 -10.17 -6.58 -0.50
CA ASN A 126 -10.01 -7.88 0.15
C ASN A 126 -10.99 -8.03 1.33
N LYS A 127 -11.80 -9.09 1.30
CA LYS A 127 -12.84 -9.38 2.31
C LYS A 127 -12.38 -10.16 3.54
N ILE A 128 -11.11 -10.58 3.58
CA ILE A 128 -10.56 -11.38 4.67
C ILE A 128 -10.28 -10.47 5.88
N PRO A 129 -10.83 -10.77 7.07
CA PRO A 129 -10.75 -9.91 8.25
C PRO A 129 -9.47 -10.11 9.07
N TYR A 130 -8.35 -10.48 8.45
CA TYR A 130 -7.10 -10.76 9.14
C TYR A 130 -5.91 -10.02 8.51
N LEU A 131 -4.83 -9.88 9.28
CA LEU A 131 -3.52 -9.44 8.78
C LEU A 131 -3.04 -10.42 7.70
N MET A 132 -2.71 -9.88 6.53
CA MET A 132 -2.23 -10.63 5.38
C MET A 132 -0.94 -10.00 4.87
N ARG A 133 -0.09 -10.81 4.24
CA ARG A 133 1.18 -10.39 3.62
C ARG A 133 1.48 -11.24 2.41
N HIS A 134 2.13 -10.66 1.41
CA HIS A 134 2.51 -11.39 0.21
C HIS A 134 3.74 -10.74 -0.43
N ASN A 135 4.76 -11.53 -0.72
CA ASN A 135 6.03 -11.03 -1.27
C ASN A 135 5.99 -10.72 -2.77
N THR A 136 4.81 -10.80 -3.40
CA THR A 136 4.63 -10.44 -4.81
C THR A 136 3.56 -9.39 -5.01
N THR A 137 3.80 -8.56 -6.02
CA THR A 137 2.87 -7.52 -6.47
C THR A 137 2.44 -7.82 -7.90
N ALA A 138 1.18 -8.24 -8.03
CA ALA A 138 0.58 -8.82 -9.23
C ALA A 138 1.42 -9.95 -9.87
N GLY A 139 1.86 -10.90 -9.03
CA GLY A 139 2.64 -12.07 -9.47
C GLY A 139 4.11 -11.81 -9.72
N ALA A 140 4.56 -10.55 -9.65
CA ALA A 140 5.98 -10.22 -9.74
C ALA A 140 6.60 -10.12 -8.34
N PHE A 141 7.60 -10.96 -8.10
CA PHE A 141 8.46 -10.90 -6.92
C PHE A 141 9.39 -9.69 -7.04
N HIS A 142 9.50 -8.88 -5.98
CA HIS A 142 10.45 -7.77 -5.91
C HIS A 142 10.36 -6.77 -7.08
N LEU A 143 9.15 -6.53 -7.62
CA LEU A 143 8.94 -5.43 -8.55
C LEU A 143 8.14 -4.31 -7.87
N PRO A 144 8.53 -3.05 -8.10
CA PRO A 144 9.57 -2.58 -9.01
C PRO A 144 10.98 -2.57 -8.38
N TYR A 145 11.08 -2.95 -7.10
CA TYR A 145 12.30 -2.82 -6.29
C TYR A 145 12.96 -4.18 -6.09
N HIS A 146 14.14 -4.36 -6.69
CA HIS A 146 14.89 -5.61 -6.57
C HIS A 146 15.27 -5.93 -5.11
N ASN A 147 15.53 -4.90 -4.30
CA ASN A 147 15.93 -5.00 -2.90
C ASN A 147 15.27 -3.89 -2.08
N PHE A 148 15.36 -3.98 -0.76
CA PHE A 148 15.06 -2.83 0.10
C PHE A 148 16.09 -1.70 -0.02
N PRO A 149 15.70 -0.48 0.34
CA PRO A 149 16.59 0.67 0.27
C PRO A 149 17.82 0.49 1.15
N THR A 150 18.94 0.97 0.64
CA THR A 150 20.29 0.74 1.19
C THR A 150 20.80 1.95 1.96
N CYS A 151 21.80 1.74 2.83
CA CYS A 151 22.52 2.83 3.50
C CYS A 151 23.04 3.89 2.53
N GLU A 152 23.53 3.47 1.36
CA GLU A 152 24.05 4.38 0.33
C GLU A 152 22.95 5.26 -0.27
N GLU A 153 21.76 4.70 -0.50
CA GLU A 153 20.61 5.47 -0.99
C GLU A 153 20.14 6.50 0.04
N PHE A 154 20.04 6.12 1.32
CA PHE A 154 19.76 7.07 2.40
C PHE A 154 20.83 8.17 2.47
N ALA A 155 22.11 7.80 2.48
CA ALA A 155 23.21 8.74 2.52
C ALA A 155 23.18 9.70 1.31
N LYS A 156 22.84 9.21 0.12
CA LYS A 156 22.69 10.03 -1.08
C LYS A 156 21.65 11.14 -0.87
N TYR A 157 20.45 10.80 -0.41
CA TYR A 157 19.40 11.81 -0.19
C TYR A 157 19.69 12.74 1.00
N LEU A 158 20.47 12.31 1.99
CA LEU A 158 20.78 13.12 3.18
C LEU A 158 22.06 13.97 3.05
N THR A 159 23.01 13.57 2.22
CA THR A 159 24.36 14.19 2.17
C THR A 159 24.74 14.75 0.81
N SER A 160 24.24 14.19 -0.30
CA SER A 160 24.73 14.52 -1.64
C SER A 160 23.89 15.63 -2.31
N GLY A 161 24.03 16.87 -1.83
CA GLY A 161 23.48 18.06 -2.50
C GLY A 161 21.94 18.20 -2.51
N TYR A 162 21.21 17.25 -1.92
CA TYR A 162 19.78 17.34 -1.63
C TYR A 162 19.56 18.08 -0.31
N THR A 163 19.93 19.37 -0.25
CA THR A 163 19.72 20.21 0.95
C THR A 163 18.27 20.71 1.10
N ASP A 164 17.40 20.39 0.14
CA ASP A 164 16.00 20.79 0.15
C ASP A 164 15.15 19.72 0.84
N PHE A 165 14.49 20.12 1.92
CA PHE A 165 13.56 19.29 2.67
C PHE A 165 12.48 18.64 1.78
N SER A 166 12.02 19.31 0.72
CA SER A 166 11.03 18.75 -0.21
C SER A 166 11.53 17.50 -0.92
N LYS A 167 12.81 17.46 -1.30
CA LYS A 167 13.41 16.30 -1.98
C LYS A 167 13.65 15.16 -1.00
N ILE A 168 14.06 15.46 0.23
CA ILE A 168 14.21 14.46 1.31
C ILE A 168 12.83 13.86 1.63
N SER A 169 11.81 14.69 1.84
CA SER A 169 10.44 14.25 2.12
C SER A 169 9.88 13.39 0.98
N SER A 170 10.10 13.79 -0.27
CA SER A 170 9.69 13.00 -1.44
C SER A 170 10.41 11.65 -1.52
N ALA A 171 11.71 11.60 -1.22
CA ALA A 171 12.48 10.37 -1.23
C ALA A 171 12.05 9.42 -0.11
N LEU A 172 11.79 9.95 1.09
CA LEU A 172 11.25 9.19 2.22
C LEU A 172 9.89 8.58 1.88
N ASN A 173 8.98 9.34 1.27
CA ASN A 173 7.69 8.81 0.86
C ASN A 173 7.82 7.74 -0.25
N GLY A 174 8.58 8.03 -1.30
CA GLY A 174 8.74 7.13 -2.45
C GLY A 174 9.81 6.07 -2.24
N GLU A 175 11.03 6.40 -2.63
CA GLU A 175 12.14 5.45 -2.80
C GLU A 175 12.61 4.77 -1.51
N LEU A 176 12.58 5.46 -0.37
CA LEU A 176 13.24 4.98 0.85
C LEU A 176 12.33 4.20 1.81
N HIS A 177 11.00 4.40 1.77
CA HIS A 177 10.04 3.66 2.59
C HIS A 177 8.97 2.92 1.78
N GLY A 178 8.57 3.44 0.62
CA GLY A 178 7.53 2.86 -0.24
C GLY A 178 7.80 1.40 -0.62
N PRO A 179 9.04 0.98 -0.95
CA PRO A 179 9.35 -0.42 -1.22
C PRO A 179 8.95 -1.37 -0.10
N VAL A 180 9.15 -0.97 1.17
CA VAL A 180 8.88 -1.80 2.34
C VAL A 180 7.40 -2.16 2.42
N HIS A 181 6.50 -1.18 2.20
CA HIS A 181 5.06 -1.42 2.15
C HIS A 181 4.65 -2.34 1.01
N ILE A 182 5.21 -2.10 -0.19
CA ILE A 182 4.81 -2.83 -1.40
C ILE A 182 5.27 -4.29 -1.34
N MET A 183 6.52 -4.52 -0.94
CA MET A 183 7.12 -5.85 -0.97
C MET A 183 6.65 -6.74 0.19
N ILE A 184 6.27 -6.18 1.35
CA ILE A 184 5.68 -6.95 2.46
C ILE A 184 4.17 -7.12 2.27
N GLY A 185 3.50 -6.04 1.86
CA GLY A 185 2.05 -5.99 1.75
C GLY A 185 1.53 -6.75 0.53
N GLY A 186 2.24 -6.67 -0.60
CA GLY A 186 1.90 -7.33 -1.85
C GLY A 186 0.61 -6.83 -2.52
N LEU A 187 0.32 -7.42 -3.68
CA LEU A 187 -0.94 -7.26 -4.41
C LEU A 187 -1.24 -8.55 -5.17
N TRP A 188 -2.45 -9.09 -5.02
CA TRP A 188 -2.88 -10.32 -5.67
C TRP A 188 -4.34 -10.22 -6.11
N GLY A 189 -4.88 -11.30 -6.67
CA GLY A 189 -6.26 -11.35 -7.12
C GLY A 189 -6.53 -10.62 -8.44
N MET A 190 -5.50 -10.06 -9.08
CA MET A 190 -5.61 -9.38 -10.39
C MET A 190 -5.75 -10.36 -11.57
N HIS A 191 -5.66 -11.67 -11.32
CA HIS A 191 -5.79 -12.72 -12.34
C HIS A 191 -7.20 -12.82 -12.97
N ALA A 192 -8.21 -12.15 -12.40
CA ALA A 192 -9.53 -12.04 -13.00
C ALA A 192 -9.50 -11.38 -14.39
N HIS A 193 -8.42 -10.67 -14.72
CA HIS A 193 -8.17 -10.08 -16.05
C HIS A 193 -7.00 -10.83 -16.72
N ALA A 194 -7.26 -12.06 -17.18
CA ALA A 194 -6.28 -12.82 -17.95
C ALA A 194 -5.77 -11.96 -19.14
N ASN A 195 -4.45 -11.97 -19.37
CA ASN A 195 -3.73 -11.22 -20.41
C ASN A 195 -3.61 -9.70 -20.23
N ILE A 196 -4.17 -9.08 -19.18
CA ILE A 196 -4.02 -7.63 -18.99
C ILE A 196 -2.55 -7.22 -18.84
N TRP A 197 -1.72 -8.11 -18.31
CA TRP A 197 -0.29 -7.89 -18.11
C TRP A 197 0.53 -8.00 -19.37
N ASP A 198 0.21 -9.00 -20.21
CA ASP A 198 0.82 -9.13 -21.54
C ASP A 198 0.46 -7.92 -22.40
N GLU A 199 -0.78 -7.42 -22.27
CA GLU A 199 -1.20 -6.18 -22.90
C GLU A 199 -0.45 -4.99 -22.30
N LEU A 200 -0.47 -4.73 -21.00
CA LEU A 200 0.27 -3.62 -20.38
C LEU A 200 1.76 -3.61 -20.76
N TYR A 201 2.41 -4.78 -20.79
CA TYR A 201 3.80 -4.94 -21.20
C TYR A 201 4.04 -4.49 -22.66
N LYS A 202 3.14 -4.84 -23.60
CA LYS A 202 3.24 -4.44 -25.02
C LYS A 202 3.29 -2.93 -25.23
N PHE A 203 2.80 -2.17 -24.26
CA PHE A 203 2.75 -0.70 -24.34
C PHE A 203 3.65 -0.03 -23.31
N GLY A 204 4.69 -0.73 -22.86
CA GLY A 204 5.78 -0.13 -22.10
C GLY A 204 5.57 -0.06 -20.60
N TYR A 205 4.50 -0.65 -20.06
CA TYR A 205 4.39 -0.87 -18.61
C TYR A 205 5.21 -2.08 -18.21
N THR A 206 6.41 -1.84 -17.70
CA THR A 206 7.36 -2.90 -17.33
C THR A 206 7.24 -3.34 -15.87
N THR A 207 6.48 -2.61 -15.03
CA THR A 207 6.31 -2.98 -13.61
C THR A 207 4.84 -2.93 -13.17
N THR A 208 4.39 -4.06 -12.62
CA THR A 208 3.02 -4.31 -12.12
C THR A 208 2.68 -3.52 -10.86
N SER A 209 3.71 -3.15 -10.09
CA SER A 209 3.59 -2.50 -8.79
C SER A 209 3.05 -1.08 -8.83
N ASN A 210 3.19 -0.39 -9.96
CA ASN A 210 2.64 0.95 -10.10
C ASN A 210 1.11 0.96 -10.01
N ILE A 211 0.44 -0.15 -10.32
CA ILE A 211 -1.02 -0.24 -10.21
C ILE A 211 -1.51 -0.17 -8.76
N LEU A 212 -0.73 -0.68 -7.81
CA LEU A 212 -1.03 -0.51 -6.39
C LEU A 212 -1.17 0.99 -6.07
N LEU A 213 -0.27 1.83 -6.61
CA LEU A 213 -0.29 3.28 -6.43
C LEU A 213 -1.36 3.98 -7.29
N PHE A 214 -1.64 3.49 -8.50
CA PHE A 214 -2.64 4.08 -9.40
C PHE A 214 -4.05 4.01 -8.85
N SER A 215 -4.41 2.91 -8.19
CA SER A 215 -5.77 2.68 -7.71
C SER A 215 -6.25 3.83 -6.82
N LYS A 216 -5.45 4.20 -5.81
CA LYS A 216 -5.67 5.38 -4.96
C LYS A 216 -5.82 6.67 -5.80
N PHE A 217 -4.90 6.92 -6.73
CA PHE A 217 -4.85 8.16 -7.49
C PHE A 217 -6.03 8.32 -8.47
N LEU A 218 -6.40 7.26 -9.17
CA LEU A 218 -7.54 7.22 -10.09
C LEU A 218 -8.86 7.28 -9.34
N TRP A 219 -8.95 6.69 -8.14
CA TRP A 219 -10.15 6.71 -7.31
C TRP A 219 -10.47 8.13 -6.86
N ARG A 220 -9.48 8.88 -6.37
CA ARG A 220 -9.67 10.28 -5.94
C ARG A 220 -10.12 11.22 -7.04
N GLN A 221 -9.60 11.02 -8.25
CA GLN A 221 -10.01 11.81 -9.42
C GLN A 221 -11.35 11.37 -10.00
N GLY A 222 -11.90 10.28 -9.49
CA GLY A 222 -13.15 9.75 -9.95
C GLY A 222 -13.06 9.04 -11.32
N PHE A 223 -11.89 8.52 -11.71
CA PHE A 223 -11.77 7.63 -12.87
C PHE A 223 -12.15 6.18 -12.55
N ILE A 224 -12.01 5.77 -11.29
CA ILE A 224 -12.53 4.49 -10.81
C ILE A 224 -13.54 4.72 -9.68
N ARG A 225 -14.51 3.82 -9.53
CA ARG A 225 -15.46 3.77 -8.43
C ARG A 225 -15.32 2.46 -7.68
N LEU A 226 -15.72 2.52 -6.43
CA LEU A 226 -15.83 1.38 -5.53
C LEU A 226 -17.30 1.25 -5.16
N PRO A 227 -17.83 0.04 -4.99
CA PRO A 227 -19.15 -0.12 -4.38
C PRO A 227 -19.14 0.46 -2.96
N ASP A 228 -20.22 1.15 -2.58
CA ASP A 228 -20.38 1.70 -1.23
C ASP A 228 -20.44 0.58 -0.17
N SER A 229 -21.01 -0.57 -0.55
CA SER A 229 -21.09 -1.74 0.30
C SER A 229 -21.16 -3.05 -0.47
N CYS A 230 -20.53 -4.06 0.09
CA CYS A 230 -20.61 -5.46 -0.29
C CYS A 230 -20.99 -6.31 0.93
N SER A 231 -21.78 -7.35 0.71
CA SER A 231 -22.02 -8.38 1.73
C SER A 231 -20.85 -9.35 1.81
N SER A 232 -20.71 -10.09 2.91
CA SER A 232 -19.58 -11.04 3.10
C SER A 232 -19.53 -12.16 2.05
N ASP A 233 -20.69 -12.53 1.51
CA ASP A 233 -20.85 -13.56 0.47
C ASP A 233 -20.70 -13.00 -0.94
N THR A 234 -20.65 -11.68 -1.13
CA THR A 234 -20.35 -11.10 -2.46
C THR A 234 -18.95 -11.57 -2.90
N PRO A 235 -18.78 -12.03 -4.15
CA PRO A 235 -17.48 -12.33 -4.72
C PRO A 235 -16.56 -11.11 -4.75
N THR A 236 -15.26 -11.29 -4.48
CA THR A 236 -14.28 -10.20 -4.49
C THR A 236 -14.29 -9.43 -5.80
N ILE A 237 -14.45 -10.12 -6.94
CA ILE A 237 -14.47 -9.53 -8.28
C ILE A 237 -15.59 -8.51 -8.47
N ASP A 238 -16.76 -8.74 -7.86
CA ASP A 238 -17.91 -7.82 -7.95
C ASP A 238 -17.75 -6.60 -7.03
N CYS A 239 -16.75 -6.64 -6.14
CA CYS A 239 -16.41 -5.58 -5.18
C CYS A 239 -15.10 -4.87 -5.49
N MET A 240 -14.48 -5.18 -6.64
CA MET A 240 -13.25 -4.52 -7.07
C MET A 240 -13.53 -3.09 -7.56
N PRO A 241 -12.52 -2.21 -7.51
CA PRO A 241 -12.61 -0.93 -8.21
C PRO A 241 -12.90 -1.14 -9.70
N HIS A 242 -13.86 -0.39 -10.24
CA HIS A 242 -14.28 -0.45 -11.64
C HIS A 242 -14.32 0.93 -12.28
N CYS A 243 -14.18 1.00 -13.60
CA CYS A 243 -14.44 2.23 -14.34
C CYS A 243 -15.96 2.44 -14.48
N PRO A 244 -16.50 3.62 -14.13
CA PRO A 244 -17.91 3.95 -14.37
C PRO A 244 -18.31 3.75 -15.83
N SER A 245 -19.52 3.22 -16.06
CA SER A 245 -20.04 3.02 -17.42
C SER A 245 -20.06 4.32 -18.24
N LEU A 246 -20.35 5.46 -17.60
CA LEU A 246 -20.30 6.78 -18.23
C LEU A 246 -18.93 7.11 -18.85
N LEU A 247 -17.85 6.59 -18.27
CA LEU A 247 -16.49 6.76 -18.79
C LEU A 247 -16.11 5.69 -19.82
N THR A 248 -16.73 4.51 -19.81
CA THR A 248 -16.41 3.43 -20.75
C THR A 248 -17.30 3.44 -22.00
N GLU A 249 -18.50 4.04 -21.93
CA GLU A 249 -19.45 4.19 -23.04
C GLU A 249 -19.15 5.41 -23.92
N ASP A 250 -18.41 6.39 -23.38
CA ASP A 250 -17.95 7.53 -24.15
C ASP A 250 -16.71 7.12 -24.97
N ALA A 251 -16.86 7.06 -26.30
CA ALA A 251 -15.80 6.72 -27.23
C ALA A 251 -14.57 7.65 -27.12
N ASP A 252 -14.72 8.82 -26.48
CA ASP A 252 -13.61 9.73 -26.17
C ASP A 252 -12.75 9.28 -24.97
N TYR A 253 -13.15 8.30 -24.17
CA TYR A 253 -12.43 7.88 -22.95
C TYR A 253 -11.83 6.47 -23.08
N SER A 254 -10.79 6.34 -23.91
CA SER A 254 -9.90 5.17 -23.86
C SER A 254 -9.09 5.13 -22.56
N ALA A 255 -8.57 3.96 -22.16
CA ALA A 255 -7.67 3.85 -21.00
C ALA A 255 -6.48 4.79 -21.09
N ALA A 256 -5.82 4.83 -22.25
CA ALA A 256 -4.72 5.76 -22.51
C ALA A 256 -5.12 7.21 -22.23
N ARG A 257 -6.33 7.62 -22.65
CA ARG A 257 -6.83 8.97 -22.41
C ARG A 257 -7.20 9.22 -20.95
N ILE A 258 -7.72 8.22 -20.24
CA ILE A 258 -7.95 8.29 -18.78
C ILE A 258 -6.61 8.45 -18.04
N LEU A 259 -5.61 7.66 -18.40
CA LEU A 259 -4.28 7.73 -17.80
C LEU A 259 -3.59 9.08 -18.11
N ASP A 260 -3.68 9.57 -19.35
CA ASP A 260 -3.18 10.90 -19.73
C ASP A 260 -3.90 12.02 -18.96
N LYS A 261 -5.24 12.02 -18.97
CA LYS A 261 -6.07 13.00 -18.24
C LYS A 261 -5.84 12.98 -16.75
N SER A 262 -5.64 11.79 -16.17
CA SER A 262 -5.34 11.66 -14.75
C SER A 262 -4.00 12.30 -14.37
N GLY A 263 -3.12 12.53 -15.35
CA GLY A 263 -1.78 13.04 -15.12
C GLY A 263 -0.83 12.02 -14.49
N VAL A 264 -1.21 10.73 -14.41
CA VAL A 264 -0.36 9.68 -13.84
C VAL A 264 0.99 9.60 -14.56
N GLN A 265 1.02 9.87 -15.87
CA GLN A 265 2.25 9.92 -16.66
C GLN A 265 3.20 11.06 -16.25
N LYS A 266 2.68 12.14 -15.64
CA LYS A 266 3.48 13.28 -15.16
C LYS A 266 4.10 13.02 -13.80
N ILE A 267 3.46 12.16 -13.00
CA ILE A 267 3.99 11.68 -11.71
C ILE A 267 5.17 10.74 -11.95
N PHE A 268 5.17 10.02 -13.08
CA PHE A 268 6.21 9.07 -13.46
C PHE A 268 6.78 9.37 -14.87
N PRO A 269 7.65 10.39 -15.00
CA PRO A 269 8.03 10.99 -16.29
C PRO A 269 8.83 10.09 -17.26
N HIS A 270 9.16 8.85 -16.89
CA HIS A 270 9.82 7.88 -17.78
C HIS A 270 8.87 7.20 -18.79
N TRP A 271 7.58 7.54 -18.80
CA TRP A 271 6.51 6.74 -19.46
C TRP A 271 5.97 7.30 -20.79
N LYS A 272 6.80 7.99 -21.58
CA LYS A 272 6.38 8.77 -22.78
C LYS A 272 5.86 8.01 -24.02
N LYS A 273 5.45 6.74 -23.95
CA LYS A 273 4.99 6.00 -25.15
C LYS A 273 3.83 5.05 -24.85
N MET A 274 2.58 5.53 -24.88
CA MET A 274 1.42 4.67 -24.63
C MET A 274 0.19 5.08 -25.45
N GLU A 275 -0.27 4.17 -26.29
CA GLU A 275 -1.70 3.91 -26.55
C GLU A 275 -2.06 2.66 -25.70
N LEU A 276 -3.30 2.44 -25.22
CA LEU A 276 -3.78 1.17 -24.64
C LEU A 276 -5.24 1.22 -24.18
N ILE A 277 -5.78 0.02 -24.02
CA ILE A 277 -7.18 -0.40 -23.90
C ILE A 277 -7.53 -0.70 -22.43
N MET A 278 -8.73 -0.28 -21.99
CA MET A 278 -9.43 -0.75 -20.79
C MET A 278 -10.73 -1.36 -21.31
N VAL A 279 -11.01 -2.60 -20.91
CA VAL A 279 -12.29 -3.27 -21.10
C VAL A 279 -13.00 -3.28 -19.75
#